data_AF-A0A1F4CFN3-F1
#
_entry.id   AF-A0A1F4CFN3-F1
#
_cell.length_a   1.000
_cell.length_b   1.000
_cell.length_c   1.000
_cell.angle_alpha   90.00
_cell.angle_beta   90.00
_cell.angle_gamma   90.00
#
_symmetry.space_group_name_H-M   'P 1'
#
loop_
_entity.id
_entity.type
_entity.pdbx_description
1 polymer ?
#
loop_
_entity_poly.entity_id
_entity_poly.type
_entity_poly.pdbx_seq_one_letter_code
_entity_poly.pdbx_strand_id
1 'polypeptide(L)' 'MSEREIFDVDVFRVLREGYVDDAPELTERNEWKCKIALKIKGGRTAGIVTIILHNGRLFVKTVEWENL' A
#
# COMPACT_ATOMS: atom_id res chain seq x y z
N MET A 1 13.95 9.71 -4.39
CA MET A 1 13.18 8.60 -3.81
C MET A 1 14.16 7.56 -3.26
N SER A 2 15.00 7.94 -2.31
CA SER A 2 16.22 7.20 -1.97
C SER A 2 16.32 6.97 -0.46
N GLU A 3 15.24 6.51 0.17
CA GLU A 3 15.25 6.17 1.60
C GLU A 3 14.67 4.80 1.94
N ARG A 4 14.17 4.01 0.97
CA ARG A 4 13.49 2.75 1.32
C ARG A 4 13.83 1.53 0.45
N GLU A 5 14.65 1.60 -0.60
CA GLU A 5 14.90 0.43 -1.48
C GLU A 5 13.61 -0.26 -1.99
N ILE A 6 12.50 0.49 -2.13
CA ILE A 6 11.25 -0.02 -2.71
C ILE A 6 11.19 0.47 -4.15
N PHE A 7 11.12 -0.46 -5.09
CA PHE A 7 11.06 -0.16 -6.52
C PHE A 7 9.63 -0.23 -7.05
N ASP A 8 9.37 0.37 -8.20
CA ASP A 8 8.04 0.35 -8.83
C ASP A 8 7.52 -1.08 -9.05
N VAL A 9 8.42 -2.01 -9.37
CA VAL A 9 8.07 -3.44 -9.51
C VAL A 9 7.53 -4.03 -8.21
N ASP A 10 8.05 -3.60 -7.05
CA ASP A 10 7.54 -4.04 -5.75
C ASP A 10 6.17 -3.43 -5.47
N VAL A 11 5.97 -2.15 -5.80
CA VAL A 11 4.66 -1.48 -5.69
C VAL A 11 3.62 -2.21 -6.53
N PHE A 12 3.91 -2.48 -7.81
CA PHE A 12 2.99 -3.21 -8.68
C PHE A 12 2.69 -4.62 -8.18
N ARG A 13 3.69 -5.30 -7.60
CA ARG A 13 3.51 -6.61 -7.00
C ARG A 13 2.60 -6.55 -5.78
N VAL A 14 2.82 -5.60 -4.86
CA VAL A 14 1.95 -5.38 -3.68
C VAL A 14 0.52 -5.05 -4.11
N LEU A 15 0.32 -4.19 -5.11
CA LEU A 15 -1.01 -3.85 -5.62
C LEU A 15 -1.75 -5.03 -6.26
N ARG A 16 -1.01 -6.01 -6.80
CA ARG A 16 -1.58 -7.17 -7.51
C ARG A 16 -1.81 -8.37 -6.61
N GLU A 17 -0.90 -8.63 -5.68
CA GLU A 17 -0.86 -9.86 -4.87
C GLU A 17 -1.13 -9.61 -3.38
N GLY A 18 -1.09 -8.35 -2.95
CA GLY A 18 -1.25 -7.97 -1.55
C GLY A 18 -2.67 -8.14 -1.04
N TYR A 19 -2.81 -7.93 0.25
CA TYR A 19 -4.08 -7.99 0.96
C TYR A 19 -4.31 -6.70 1.76
N VAL A 20 -5.58 -6.41 2.02
CA VAL A 20 -6.03 -5.33 2.89
C VAL A 20 -6.30 -5.93 4.26
N ASP A 21 -5.51 -5.56 5.27
CA ASP A 21 -5.62 -6.14 6.62
C ASP A 21 -6.73 -5.46 7.46
N ASP A 22 -6.94 -4.16 7.22
CA ASP A 22 -7.94 -3.34 7.91
C ASP A 22 -9.06 -2.89 6.97
N ALA A 23 -10.27 -2.71 7.52
CA ALA A 23 -11.38 -2.18 6.74
C ALA A 23 -11.03 -0.80 6.15
N PRO A 24 -11.39 -0.51 4.88
CA PRO A 24 -11.19 0.81 4.29
C PRO A 24 -11.85 1.91 5.14
N GLU A 25 -11.12 3.00 5.33
CA GLU A 25 -11.54 4.19 6.09
C GLU A 25 -12.07 5.26 5.13
N LEU A 26 -13.21 5.87 5.44
CA LEU A 26 -13.68 7.05 4.73
C LEU A 26 -12.97 8.29 5.27
N THR A 27 -12.35 9.08 4.41
CA THR A 27 -11.72 10.34 4.80
C THR A 27 -12.74 11.48 4.88
N GLU A 28 -12.36 12.58 5.53
CA GLU A 28 -13.16 13.82 5.59
C GLU A 28 -13.46 14.43 4.20
N ARG A 29 -12.75 13.99 3.16
CA ARG A 29 -12.91 14.44 1.77
C ARG A 29 -13.81 13.53 0.93
N ASN A 30 -14.53 12.60 1.58
CA ASN A 30 -15.36 11.59 0.92
C ASN A 30 -14.55 10.67 -0.03
N GLU A 31 -13.35 10.29 0.40
CA GLU A 31 -12.46 9.37 -0.31
C GLU A 31 -12.27 8.10 0.52
N TRP A 32 -12.15 6.94 -0.13
CA TRP A 32 -11.87 5.71 0.59
C TRP A 32 -10.37 5.49 0.66
N LYS A 33 -9.85 5.26 1.86
CA LYS A 33 -8.45 4.98 2.13
C LYS A 33 -8.30 3.55 2.62
N CYS A 34 -7.33 2.80 2.09
CA CYS A 34 -6.95 1.50 2.64
C CYS A 34 -5.44 1.31 2.64
N LYS A 35 -4.95 0.41 3.50
CA LYS A 35 -3.58 -0.11 3.43
C LYS A 35 -3.58 -1.46 2.72
N ILE A 36 -2.64 -1.64 1.81
CA ILE A 36 -2.30 -2.94 1.24
C ILE A 36 -0.94 -3.36 1.76
N ALA A 37 -0.81 -4.63 2.16
CA ALA A 37 0.43 -5.26 2.55
C ALA A 37 0.67 -6.55 1.77
N LEU A 38 1.94 -6.95 1.61
CA LEU A 38 2.32 -8.22 1.00
C LEU A 38 3.47 -8.85 1.80
N LYS A 39 3.21 -10.04 2.36
CA LYS A 39 4.27 -10.84 3.01
C LYS A 39 5.20 -11.42 1.94
N ILE A 40 6.45 -10.98 1.91
CA ILE A 40 7.46 -11.56 1.03
C ILE A 40 8.13 -12.74 1.77
N LYS A 41 8.24 -13.89 1.08
CA LYS A 41 8.96 -15.06 1.62
C LYS A 41 10.39 -14.67 2.00
N GLY A 42 10.81 -14.97 3.23
CA GLY A 42 12.12 -14.60 3.77
C GLY A 42 12.09 -13.61 4.95
N GLY A 43 10.90 -13.24 5.45
CA GLY A 43 10.74 -12.51 6.71
C GLY A 43 10.68 -10.99 6.59
N ARG A 44 10.82 -10.42 5.38
CA ARG A 44 10.49 -9.01 5.12
C ARG A 44 9.03 -8.92 4.68
N THR A 45 8.18 -8.31 5.50
CA THR A 45 6.86 -7.88 5.04
C THR A 45 7.05 -6.61 4.22
N ALA A 46 6.84 -6.69 2.90
CA ALA A 46 6.65 -5.48 2.11
C ALA A 46 5.32 -4.87 2.55
N GLY A 47 5.36 -3.66 3.04
CA GLY A 47 5.23 -2.57 2.10
C GLY A 47 3.82 -2.02 2.24
N ILE A 48 3.49 -1.42 3.39
CA ILE A 48 2.27 -0.64 3.58
C ILE A 48 2.15 0.32 2.39
N VAL A 49 1.19 0.05 1.52
CA VAL A 49 0.78 0.93 0.43
C VAL A 49 -0.53 1.55 0.83
N THR A 50 -0.54 2.84 1.08
CA THR A 50 -1.80 3.57 1.32
C THR A 50 -2.40 3.99 -0.01
N ILE A 51 -3.59 3.46 -0.30
CA ILE A 51 -4.35 3.78 -1.50
C ILE A 51 -5.51 4.66 -1.13
N ILE A 52 -5.75 5.67 -1.95
CA ILE A 52 -6.99 6.46 -1.94
C ILE A 52 -7.75 6.15 -3.22
N LEU A 53 -9.02 5.77 -3.09
CA LEU A 53 -9.96 5.68 -4.20
C LEU A 53 -10.78 6.97 -4.27
N HIS A 54 -10.63 7.70 -5.37
CA HIS A 54 -11.37 8.93 -5.63
C HIS A 54 -11.86 8.93 -7.08
N ASN A 55 -13.17 9.10 -7.29
CA ASN A 55 -13.80 9.08 -8.62
C ASN A 55 -13.41 7.86 -9.48
N GLY A 56 -13.34 6.68 -8.87
CA GLY A 56 -12.97 5.43 -9.55
C GLY A 56 -11.49 5.32 -9.93
N ARG A 57 -10.64 6.25 -9.48
CA ARG A 57 -9.19 6.22 -9.70
C ARG A 57 -8.45 5.90 -8.41
N LEU A 58 -7.42 5.08 -8.54
CA LEU A 58 -6.51 4.72 -7.46
C LEU A 58 -5.38 5.74 -7.39
N PHE A 59 -5.12 6.27 -6.20
CA PHE A 59 -4.00 7.15 -5.91
C PHE A 59 -3.14 6.51 -4.81
N VAL A 60 -1.88 6.21 -5.14
CA VAL A 60 -0.91 5.68 -4.17
C VAL A 60 -0.30 6.87 -3.44
N LYS A 61 -0.64 7.01 -2.15
CA LYS A 61 -0.21 8.16 -1.35
C LYS A 61 1.18 7.95 -0.74
N THR A 62 1.43 6.75 -0.22
CA THR A 62 2.63 6.41 0.53
C THR A 62 2.98 4.95 0.33
N VAL A 63 4.28 4.65 0.27
CA VAL A 63 4.84 3.30 0.21
C VAL A 63 5.93 3.17 1.28
N GLU A 64 5.81 2.16 2.16
CA GLU A 64 6.72 1.99 3.29
C GLU A 64 6.85 0.54 3.75
N TRP A 65 8.05 0.08 4.11
CA TRP A 65 8.21 -1.24 4.74
C TRP A 65 7.50 -1.29 6.09
N GLU A 66 6.87 -2.42 6.42
CA GLU A 66 6.48 -2.66 7.81
C GLU A 66 7.74 -2.92 8.63
N ASN A 67 7.99 -2.05 9.62
CA ASN A 67 8.92 -2.39 10.68
C ASN A 67 8.22 -3.44 11.56
N LEU A 68 8.80 -4.64 11.61
CA LEU A 68 8.47 -5.68 12.60
C LEU A 68 8.69 -5.16 14.03
#